data_AF-A0A811QRJ4-F1
#
_entry.id   AF-A0A811QRJ4-F1
#
_cell.length_a   1.000
_cell.length_b   1.000
_cell.length_c   1.000
_cell.angle_alpha   90.00
_cell.angle_beta   90.00
_cell.angle_gamma   90.00
#
_symmetry.space_group_name_H-M   'P 1'
#
loop_
_entity.id
_entity.type
_entity.pdbx_description
1 polymer ?
#
loop_
_entity_poly.entity_id
_entity_poly.type
_entity_poly.pdbx_seq_one_letter_code
_entity_poly.pdbx_strand_id
1 'polypeptide(L)'
;MAETAIAAVLSKFGGLAATEAKVLLEVGDDMMLLRDRLEWLQAFLRDADHKRRTGADRLTCVGVRQTRDVAFEAEDALDEFFRKVPSFPHPLAACRNFYHRAR
;
A
#
# COMPACT_ATOMS: atom_id res chain seq x y z
N MET A 1 3.29 0.08 -48.64
CA MET A 1 2.12 0.66 -47.92
C MET A 1 1.69 -0.18 -46.71
N ALA A 2 1.58 -1.51 -46.82
CA ALA A 2 1.26 -2.36 -45.67
C ALA A 2 2.41 -2.43 -44.64
N GLU A 3 3.67 -2.58 -45.09
CA GLU A 3 4.84 -2.62 -44.20
C GLU A 3 5.00 -1.35 -43.35
N THR A 4 4.80 -0.18 -43.95
CA THR A 4 4.84 1.11 -43.26
C THR A 4 3.73 1.24 -42.21
N ALA A 5 2.55 0.67 -42.48
CA ALA A 5 1.46 0.63 -41.51
C ALA A 5 1.80 -0.30 -40.33
N ILE A 6 2.36 -1.47 -40.61
CA ILE A 6 2.80 -2.43 -39.58
C ILE A 6 3.91 -1.80 -38.71
N ALA A 7 4.91 -1.16 -39.32
CA ALA A 7 5.99 -0.47 -38.60
C ALA A 7 5.46 0.62 -37.67
N ALA A 8 4.45 1.39 -38.11
CA ALA A 8 3.82 2.40 -37.27
C ALA A 8 3.08 1.79 -36.07
N VAL A 9 2.40 0.65 -36.26
CA VAL A 9 1.73 -0.07 -35.16
C VAL A 9 2.76 -0.63 -34.18
N LEU A 10 3.85 -1.24 -34.65
CA LEU A 10 4.92 -1.76 -33.80
C LEU A 10 5.58 -0.66 -32.96
N SER A 11 5.81 0.52 -33.55
CA SER A 11 6.35 1.66 -32.81
C SER A 11 5.40 2.12 -31.69
N LYS A 12 4.09 2.24 -31.98
CA LYS A 12 3.08 2.59 -30.96
C LYS A 12 2.98 1.54 -29.85
N PHE A 13 3.02 0.26 -30.22
CA PHE A 13 3.01 -0.85 -29.27
C PHE A 13 4.23 -0.80 -28.34
N GLY A 14 5.44 -0.59 -28.90
CA GLY A 14 6.65 -0.43 -28.10
C GLY A 14 6.58 0.76 -27.12
N GLY A 15 6.02 1.89 -27.57
CA GLY A 15 5.79 3.06 -26.70
C GLY A 15 4.79 2.79 -25.57
N LEU A 16 3.70 2.06 -25.87
CA LEU A 16 2.72 1.65 -24.85
C LEU A 16 3.36 0.71 -23.83
N ALA A 17 4.06 -0.34 -24.28
CA ALA A 17 4.74 -1.30 -23.41
C ALA A 17 5.78 -0.63 -22.50
N ALA A 18 6.56 0.32 -23.03
CA ALA A 18 7.52 1.09 -22.22
C ALA A 18 6.84 1.95 -21.15
N THR A 19 5.69 2.56 -21.49
CA THR A 19 4.90 3.36 -20.55
C THR A 19 4.30 2.50 -19.44
N GLU A 20 3.70 1.36 -19.79
CA GLU A 20 3.16 0.40 -18.83
C GLU A 20 4.24 -0.15 -17.90
N ALA A 21 5.41 -0.53 -18.45
CA ALA A 21 6.54 -1.00 -17.65
C ALA A 21 7.03 0.06 -16.65
N LYS A 22 7.09 1.34 -17.06
CA LYS A 22 7.45 2.44 -16.17
C LYS A 22 6.44 2.57 -15.02
N VAL A 23 5.14 2.55 -15.31
CA VAL A 23 4.09 2.63 -14.28
C VAL A 23 4.19 1.45 -13.31
N LEU A 24 4.43 0.23 -13.81
CA LEU A 24 4.59 -0.95 -12.95
C LEU A 24 5.81 -0.85 -12.03
N LEU A 25 6.92 -0.26 -12.49
CA LEU A 25 8.09 0.01 -11.66
C LEU A 25 7.76 1.01 -10.55
N GLU A 26 7.11 2.14 -10.89
CA GLU A 26 6.71 3.16 -9.90
C GLU A 26 5.75 2.58 -8.86
N VAL A 27 4.77 1.78 -9.27
CA VAL A 27 3.87 1.06 -8.34
C VAL A 27 4.66 0.10 -7.45
N GLY A 28 5.66 -0.61 -8.00
CA GLY A 28 6.54 -1.48 -7.23
C GLY A 28 7.33 -0.74 -6.15
N ASP A 29 7.88 0.43 -6.49
CA ASP A 29 8.60 1.30 -5.55
C ASP A 29 7.68 1.82 -4.45
N ASP A 30 6.46 2.26 -4.80
CA ASP A 30 5.45 2.71 -3.85
C ASP A 30 5.02 1.59 -2.90
N MET A 31 4.86 0.35 -3.40
CA MET A 31 4.55 -0.81 -2.57
C MET A 31 5.67 -1.12 -1.58
N MET A 32 6.94 -1.03 -2.00
CA MET A 32 8.08 -1.22 -1.10
C MET A 32 8.14 -0.14 -0.02
N LEU A 33 7.94 1.13 -0.40
CA LEU A 33 7.89 2.24 0.55
C LEU A 33 6.76 2.06 1.56
N LEU A 34 5.57 1.66 1.12
CA LEU A 34 4.43 1.41 2.00
C LEU A 34 4.75 0.29 3.01
N ARG A 35 5.34 -0.83 2.56
CA ARG A 35 5.78 -1.92 3.44
C ARG A 35 6.75 -1.40 4.51
N ASP A 36 7.79 -0.69 4.10
CA ASP A 36 8.82 -0.20 5.02
C ASP A 36 8.24 0.79 6.05
N ARG A 37 7.27 1.62 5.64
CA ARG A 37 6.52 2.50 6.56
C ARG A 37 5.66 1.72 7.55
N LEU A 38 4.96 0.68 7.10
CA LEU A 38 4.15 -0.17 7.96
C LEU A 38 5.01 -0.94 8.96
N GLU A 39 6.19 -1.43 8.56
CA GLU A 39 7.16 -2.04 9.47
C GLU A 39 7.64 -1.06 10.54
N TRP A 40 7.94 0.18 10.16
CA TRP A 40 8.31 1.23 11.11
C TRP A 40 7.18 1.54 12.11
N LEU A 41 5.94 1.68 11.63
CA LEU A 41 4.77 1.89 12.48
C LEU A 41 4.55 0.72 13.44
N GLN A 42 4.75 -0.52 12.97
CA GLN A 42 4.67 -1.71 13.82
C GLN A 42 5.74 -1.68 14.92
N ALA A 43 6.98 -1.31 14.60
CA ALA A 43 8.05 -1.16 15.59
C ALA A 43 7.74 -0.08 16.62
N PHE A 44 7.20 1.07 16.19
CA PHE A 44 6.74 2.13 17.07
C PHE A 44 5.65 1.65 18.04
N LEU A 45 4.65 0.91 17.57
CA LEU A 45 3.59 0.37 18.43
C LEU A 45 4.13 -0.59 19.48
N ARG A 46 5.11 -1.43 19.14
CA ARG A 46 5.76 -2.34 20.10
C ARG A 46 6.49 -1.59 21.21
N ASP A 47 7.18 -0.50 20.87
CA ASP A 47 7.83 0.38 21.85
C ASP A 47 6.80 1.11 22.73
N ALA A 48 5.72 1.61 22.13
CA ALA A 48 4.63 2.23 22.87
C ALA A 48 3.95 1.26 23.86
N ASP A 49 3.74 0.01 23.46
CA ASP A 49 3.22 -1.04 24.34
C ASP A 49 4.16 -1.37 25.51
N HIS A 50 5.48 -1.28 25.29
CA HIS A 50 6.45 -1.42 26.37
C HIS A 50 6.33 -0.26 27.38
N LYS A 51 6.30 0.99 26.88
CA LYS A 51 6.12 2.21 27.69
C LYS A 51 4.81 2.22 28.48
N ARG A 52 3.75 1.63 27.93
CA ARG A 52 2.45 1.51 28.61
C ARG A 52 2.53 0.71 29.91
N ARG A 53 3.45 -0.27 30.01
CA ARG A 53 3.63 -1.09 31.22
C ARG A 53 4.36 -0.35 32.34
N THR A 54 5.11 0.71 32.00
CA THR A 54 5.87 1.53 32.96
C THR A 54 5.20 2.87 33.26
N GLY A 55 4.06 3.16 32.64
CA GLY A 55 3.34 4.43 32.71
C GLY A 55 3.49 5.22 31.42
N ALA A 56 2.53 5.04 30.49
CA ALA A 56 2.53 5.76 29.22
C ALA A 56 2.26 7.26 29.42
N ASP A 57 3.04 8.10 28.75
CA ASP A 57 2.77 9.53 28.66
C ASP A 57 1.68 9.84 27.60
N ARG A 58 1.18 11.08 27.63
CA ARG A 58 0.16 11.53 26.68
C ARG A 58 0.63 11.46 25.24
N LEU A 59 1.92 11.67 24.99
CA LEU A 59 2.51 11.63 23.65
C LEU A 59 2.43 10.21 23.05
N THR A 60 2.76 9.20 23.86
CA THR A 60 2.67 7.78 23.50
C THR A 60 1.23 7.41 23.16
N CYS A 61 0.26 7.82 23.97
CA CYS A 61 -1.16 7.56 23.70
C CYS A 61 -1.65 8.20 22.39
N VAL A 62 -1.25 9.44 22.11
CA VAL A 62 -1.61 10.12 20.85
C VAL A 62 -0.94 9.44 19.66
N GLY A 63 0.35 9.09 19.78
CA GLY A 63 1.08 8.40 18.72
C GLY A 63 0.50 7.04 18.39
N VAL A 64 0.11 6.23 19.38
CA VAL A 64 -0.57 4.94 19.14
C VAL A 64 -1.86 5.12 18.37
N ARG A 65 -2.67 6.11 18.75
CA ARG A 65 -3.93 6.42 18.06
C ARG A 65 -3.67 6.82 16.60
N GLN A 66 -2.77 7.78 16.37
CA GLN A 66 -2.46 8.28 15.03
C GLN A 66 -1.86 7.18 14.14
N THR A 67 -0.96 6.37 14.68
CA THR A 67 -0.37 5.23 13.95
C THR A 67 -1.44 4.23 13.53
N ARG A 68 -2.43 3.97 14.38
CA ARG A 68 -3.55 3.09 14.03
C ARG A 68 -4.41 3.70 12.92
N ASP A 69 -4.68 5.00 12.98
CA ASP A 69 -5.45 5.70 11.95
C ASP A 69 -4.74 5.61 10.58
N VAL A 70 -3.41 5.84 10.53
CA VAL A 70 -2.60 5.70 9.30
C VAL A 70 -2.58 4.26 8.78
N ALA A 71 -2.50 3.26 9.66
CA ALA A 71 -2.53 1.85 9.25
C ALA A 71 -3.87 1.50 8.57
N PHE A 72 -4.97 2.09 9.02
CA PHE A 72 -6.28 1.90 8.37
C PHE A 72 -6.36 2.61 7.01
N GLU A 73 -5.84 3.82 6.90
CA GLU A 73 -5.77 4.51 5.59
C GLU A 73 -4.94 3.71 4.57
N ALA A 74 -3.87 3.05 5.01
CA ALA A 74 -3.09 2.16 4.17
C ALA A 74 -3.87 0.90 3.73
N GLU A 75 -4.67 0.31 4.62
CA GLU A 75 -5.55 -0.81 4.30
C GLU A 75 -6.61 -0.40 3.25
N ASP A 76 -7.29 0.73 3.45
CA ASP A 76 -8.29 1.26 2.52
C ASP A 76 -7.69 1.53 1.12
N ALA A 77 -6.46 2.07 1.07
CA ALA A 77 -5.76 2.32 -0.19
C ALA A 77 -5.39 1.01 -0.93
N LEU A 78 -4.97 -0.02 -0.20
CA LEU A 78 -4.67 -1.34 -0.77
C LEU A 78 -5.94 -2.03 -1.29
N ASP A 79 -7.03 -1.97 -0.53
CA ASP A 79 -8.33 -2.50 -0.95
C ASP A 79 -8.83 -1.81 -2.23
N GLU A 80 -8.68 -0.48 -2.33
CA GLU A 80 -9.02 0.24 -3.55
C GLU A 80 -8.14 -0.17 -4.74
N PHE A 81 -6.84 -0.39 -4.51
CA PHE A 81 -5.92 -0.88 -5.54
C PHE A 81 -6.35 -2.26 -6.06
N PHE A 82 -6.59 -3.24 -5.19
CA PHE A 82 -7.03 -4.57 -5.59
C PHE A 82 -8.41 -4.57 -6.27
N ARG A 83 -9.32 -3.68 -5.85
CA ARG A 83 -10.62 -3.49 -6.52
C ARG A 83 -10.47 -3.00 -7.95
N LYS A 84 -9.52 -2.09 -8.20
CA LYS A 84 -9.25 -1.55 -9.54
C LYS A 84 -8.41 -2.50 -10.41
N VAL A 85 -7.60 -3.36 -9.78
CA VAL A 85 -6.67 -4.28 -10.45
C VAL A 85 -6.97 -5.74 -10.06
N PRO A 86 -8.06 -6.34 -10.58
CA PRO A 86 -8.55 -7.66 -10.16
C PRO A 86 -7.65 -8.82 -10.58
N SER A 87 -6.62 -8.56 -11.40
CA SER A 87 -5.60 -9.54 -11.76
C SER A 87 -4.71 -9.93 -10.58
N PHE A 88 -4.69 -9.15 -9.49
CA PHE A 88 -4.03 -9.52 -8.25
C PHE A 88 -5.05 -10.14 -7.28
N PRO A 89 -4.83 -11.38 -6.80
CA PRO A 89 -5.72 -11.99 -5.82
C PRO A 89 -5.72 -11.19 -4.52
N HIS A 90 -6.90 -10.75 -4.08
CA HIS A 90 -7.08 -9.91 -2.88
C HIS A 90 -6.74 -10.71 -1.60
N PRO A 91 -5.65 -10.41 -0.88
CA PRO A 91 -5.26 -11.18 0.31
C PRO A 91 -6.06 -10.79 1.57
N LEU A 92 -6.66 -9.59 1.58
CA LEU A 92 -7.14 -8.91 2.79
C LEU A 92 -8.60 -9.21 3.18
N ALA A 93 -9.05 -10.46 3.10
CA ALA A 93 -10.34 -10.84 3.71
C ALA A 93 -10.30 -10.85 5.26
N ALA A 94 -9.11 -10.78 5.87
CA ALA A 94 -8.90 -10.99 7.30
C ALA A 94 -8.91 -9.70 8.16
N CYS A 95 -8.51 -8.54 7.63
CA CYS A 95 -8.36 -7.32 8.45
C CYS A 95 -9.70 -6.63 8.78
N ARG A 96 -10.72 -6.84 7.94
CA ARG A 96 -12.10 -6.35 8.15
C ARG A 96 -12.76 -6.84 9.44
N ASN A 97 -12.32 -7.99 10.00
CA ASN A 97 -12.82 -8.50 11.28
C ASN A 97 -12.30 -7.72 12.51
N PHE A 98 -11.18 -7.00 12.40
CA PHE A 98 -10.70 -6.10 13.46
C PHE A 98 -11.51 -4.79 13.51
N TYR A 99 -11.98 -4.32 12.35
CA TYR A 99 -12.73 -3.07 12.14
C TYR A 99 -13.99 -2.97 13.02
N HIS A 100 -14.75 -4.06 13.18
CA HIS A 100 -16.00 -4.04 13.96
C HIS A 100 -15.84 -4.20 15.47
N ARG A 101 -14.65 -4.58 15.96
CA ARG A 101 -14.46 -4.91 17.37
C ARG A 101 -13.79 -3.80 18.20
N ALA A 102 -13.26 -2.78 17.54
CA ALA A 102 -12.50 -1.70 18.18
C ALA A 102 -13.23 -0.33 18.19
N ARG A 103 -14.50 -0.29 17.79
CA ARG A 103 -15.39 0.88 17.93
C ARG A 103 -16.31 0.72 19.12
#